data_AF-A0A812WIV9-F1
#
_entry.id   AF-A0A812WIV9-F1
#
_cell.length_a   1.000
_cell.length_b   1.000
_cell.length_c   1.000
_cell.angle_alpha   90.00
_cell.angle_beta   90.00
_cell.angle_gamma   90.00
#
_symmetry.space_group_name_H-M   'P 1'
#
loop_
_entity.id
_entity.type
_entity.pdbx_description
1 polymer ?
#
loop_
_entity_poly.entity_id
_entity_poly.type
_entity_poly.pdbx_seq_one_letter_code
_entity_poly.pdbx_strand_id
1 'polypeptide(L)'
;MKVDSFALAGVYGMFLSLLILTGNFTETFLVTFCREPKYTLGNFGQVWANWHAVGCAYLGLTNLWAFLKAESLQSPTKQLVAFNSAFIYGTWALQNTYYCIFRADLFTPWMWLNAGGCAAAAALSLHDGVAEKTAEDHEKTYQPLS
;
A
#
# COMPACT_ATOMS: atom_id res chain seq x y z
N MET A 1 -17.68 -6.60 13.21
CA MET A 1 -17.55 -6.07 11.83
C MET A 1 -16.22 -6.58 11.30
N LYS A 2 -16.19 -7.43 10.26
CA LYS A 2 -14.94 -7.94 9.69
C LYS A 2 -14.31 -6.80 8.88
N VAL A 3 -13.09 -6.43 9.20
CA VAL A 3 -12.36 -5.40 8.46
C VAL A 3 -11.77 -6.06 7.21
N ASP A 4 -12.15 -5.58 6.04
CA ASP A 4 -11.67 -6.12 4.77
C ASP A 4 -10.29 -5.53 4.43
N SER A 5 -9.29 -6.39 4.26
CA SER A 5 -7.92 -5.93 4.04
C SER A 5 -7.77 -5.21 2.70
N PHE A 6 -8.47 -5.65 1.65
CA PHE A 6 -8.45 -5.01 0.33
C PHE A 6 -9.09 -3.62 0.40
N ALA A 7 -10.18 -3.46 1.14
CA ALA A 7 -10.76 -2.14 1.36
C ALA A 7 -9.78 -1.19 2.06
N LEU A 8 -9.11 -1.64 3.14
CA LEU A 8 -8.14 -0.82 3.87
C LEU A 8 -6.91 -0.48 3.02
N ALA A 9 -6.29 -1.46 2.38
CA ALA A 9 -5.15 -1.27 1.49
C ALA A 9 -5.52 -0.37 0.31
N GLY A 10 -6.76 -0.48 -0.18
CA GLY A 10 -7.34 0.36 -1.21
C GLY A 10 -7.44 1.82 -0.81
N VAL A 11 -8.12 2.09 0.31
CA VAL A 11 -8.27 3.45 0.87
C VAL A 11 -6.93 4.06 1.21
N TYR A 12 -6.01 3.29 1.79
CA TYR A 12 -4.68 3.75 2.13
C TYR A 12 -3.88 4.18 0.90
N GLY A 13 -3.89 3.37 -0.17
CA GLY A 13 -3.22 3.72 -1.44
C GLY A 13 -3.76 5.00 -2.07
N MET A 14 -5.09 5.16 -2.06
CA MET A 14 -5.73 6.39 -2.54
C MET A 14 -5.37 7.61 -1.68
N PHE A 15 -5.35 7.45 -0.35
CA PHE A 15 -4.95 8.50 0.57
C PHE A 15 -3.49 8.93 0.34
N LEU A 16 -2.56 7.97 0.20
CA LEU A 16 -1.15 8.27 -0.10
C LEU A 16 -0.99 9.00 -1.42
N SER A 17 -1.70 8.57 -2.46
CA SER A 17 -1.69 9.24 -3.76
C SER A 17 -2.10 10.70 -3.63
N LEU A 18 -3.24 10.96 -2.98
CA LEU A 18 -3.74 12.30 -2.75
C LEU A 18 -2.76 13.13 -1.93
N LEU A 19 -2.21 12.56 -0.84
CA LEU A 19 -1.22 13.22 0.00
C LEU A 19 -0.01 13.69 -0.81
N ILE A 20 0.57 12.83 -1.64
CA ILE A 20 1.73 13.18 -2.47
C ILE A 20 1.34 14.24 -3.51
N LEU A 21 0.20 14.08 -4.18
CA LEU A 21 -0.28 15.03 -5.19
C LEU A 21 -0.63 16.41 -4.61
N THR A 22 -0.93 16.52 -3.30
CA THR A 22 -1.13 17.83 -2.67
C THR A 22 0.08 18.74 -2.87
N GLY A 23 1.30 18.19 -2.99
CA GLY A 23 2.52 18.93 -3.28
C GLY A 23 2.52 19.72 -4.59
N ASN A 24 1.62 19.42 -5.53
CA ASN A 24 1.45 20.21 -6.75
C ASN A 24 0.65 21.51 -6.52
N PHE A 25 -0.05 21.61 -5.39
CA PHE A 25 -0.91 22.75 -5.06
C PHE A 25 -0.45 23.47 -3.79
N THR A 26 0.05 22.72 -2.80
CA THR A 26 0.52 23.24 -1.52
C THR A 26 1.54 22.30 -0.88
N GLU A 27 2.61 22.86 -0.32
CA GLU A 27 3.63 22.09 0.40
C GLU A 27 3.22 21.81 1.87
N THR A 28 2.15 22.46 2.35
CA THR A 28 1.76 22.50 3.78
C THR A 28 1.52 21.11 4.39
N PHE A 29 0.90 20.20 3.63
CA PHE A 29 0.69 18.83 4.13
C PHE A 29 1.99 18.01 4.09
N LEU A 30 2.79 18.17 3.05
CA LEU A 30 4.06 17.44 2.91
C LEU A 30 5.07 17.83 3.98
N VAL A 31 5.12 19.10 4.39
CA VAL A 31 6.01 19.54 5.48
C VAL A 31 5.66 18.97 6.85
N THR A 32 4.48 18.35 6.99
CA THR A 32 4.16 17.59 8.21
C THR A 32 5.02 16.32 8.30
N PHE A 33 5.42 15.76 7.16
CA PHE A 33 6.21 14.51 7.07
C PHE A 33 7.68 14.76 6.68
N CYS A 34 7.94 15.80 5.89
CA CYS A 34 9.27 16.18 5.39
C CYS A 34 9.72 17.49 6.05
N ARG A 35 11.00 17.62 6.40
CA ARG A 35 11.52 18.86 7.00
C ARG A 35 11.79 19.95 5.97
N GLU A 36 12.19 19.55 4.78
CA GLU A 36 12.38 20.48 3.67
C GLU A 36 11.12 20.54 2.80
N PRO A 37 10.65 21.74 2.46
CA PRO A 37 9.47 21.92 1.63
C PRO A 37 9.72 21.54 0.16
N LYS A 38 10.98 21.53 -0.28
CA LYS A 38 11.37 21.31 -1.67
C LYS A 38 11.95 19.93 -1.88
N TYR A 39 11.68 19.34 -3.03
CA TYR A 39 12.32 18.12 -3.45
C TYR A 39 13.83 18.32 -3.63
N THR A 40 14.62 17.42 -3.06
CA THR A 40 16.09 17.42 -3.14
C THR A 40 16.62 17.40 -4.58
N LEU A 41 15.80 16.93 -5.54
CA LEU A 41 16.12 16.85 -6.97
C LEU A 41 15.41 17.92 -7.83
N GLY A 42 14.81 18.94 -7.21
CA GLY A 42 14.04 19.97 -7.93
C GLY A 42 12.91 19.36 -8.78
N ASN A 43 12.79 19.80 -10.04
CA ASN A 43 11.74 19.34 -10.97
C ASN A 43 11.75 17.81 -11.16
N PHE A 44 12.93 17.19 -11.20
CA PHE A 44 13.02 15.73 -11.32
C PHE A 44 12.45 15.02 -10.09
N GLY A 45 12.66 15.58 -8.90
CA GLY A 45 12.10 15.05 -7.66
C GLY A 45 10.57 15.16 -7.64
N GLN A 46 10.02 16.25 -8.18
CA GLN A 46 8.57 16.41 -8.33
C GLN A 46 7.98 15.41 -9.33
N VAL A 47 8.62 15.22 -10.48
CA VAL A 47 8.18 14.21 -11.47
C VAL A 47 8.20 12.81 -10.86
N TRP A 48 9.24 12.48 -10.09
CA TRP A 48 9.35 11.19 -9.41
C TRP A 48 8.26 11.01 -8.33
N ALA A 49 7.99 12.06 -7.55
CA ALA A 49 6.92 12.04 -6.55
C ALA A 49 5.54 11.83 -7.20
N ASN A 50 5.25 12.53 -8.31
CA ASN A 50 4.02 12.35 -9.06
C ASN A 50 3.89 10.93 -9.63
N TRP A 51 4.98 10.37 -10.14
CA TRP A 51 5.01 8.97 -10.59
C TRP A 51 4.70 8.01 -9.45
N HIS A 52 5.30 8.22 -8.27
CA HIS A 52 5.02 7.43 -7.08
C HIS A 52 3.55 7.55 -6.65
N ALA A 53 2.97 8.75 -6.70
CA ALA A 53 1.57 8.99 -6.38
C ALA A 53 0.62 8.22 -7.32
N VAL A 54 0.93 8.17 -8.62
CA VAL A 54 0.17 7.35 -9.58
C VAL A 54 0.29 5.86 -9.24
N GLY A 55 1.47 5.40 -8.82
CA GLY A 55 1.67 4.04 -8.31
C GLY A 55 0.79 3.73 -7.09
N CYS A 56 0.71 4.63 -6.11
CA CYS A 56 -0.17 4.48 -4.96
C CYS A 56 -1.66 4.44 -5.37
N ALA A 57 -2.09 5.29 -6.31
CA ALA A 57 -3.46 5.28 -6.82
C ALA A 57 -3.78 3.98 -7.56
N TYR A 58 -2.88 3.53 -8.44
CA TYR A 58 -3.06 2.27 -9.16
C TYR A 58 -3.23 1.11 -8.18
N LEU A 59 -2.34 0.98 -7.20
CA LEU A 59 -2.43 -0.07 -6.19
C LEU A 59 -3.70 0.05 -5.35
N GLY A 60 -4.08 1.27 -4.97
CA GLY A 60 -5.32 1.57 -4.26
C GLY A 60 -6.55 1.12 -5.04
N LEU A 61 -6.63 1.47 -6.32
CA LEU A 61 -7.72 1.10 -7.22
C LEU A 61 -7.78 -0.42 -7.46
N THR A 62 -6.64 -1.10 -7.62
CA THR A 62 -6.62 -2.57 -7.75
C THR A 62 -7.18 -3.25 -6.50
N ASN A 63 -6.81 -2.78 -5.32
CA ASN A 63 -7.33 -3.31 -4.05
C ASN A 63 -8.83 -3.00 -3.88
N LEU A 64 -9.27 -1.78 -4.17
CA LEU A 64 -10.70 -1.43 -4.14
C LEU A 64 -11.51 -2.25 -5.15
N TRP A 65 -10.96 -2.50 -6.34
CA TRP A 65 -11.60 -3.37 -7.32
C TRP A 65 -11.73 -4.81 -6.82
N ALA A 66 -10.67 -5.36 -6.22
CA ALA A 66 -10.69 -6.69 -5.63
C ALA A 66 -11.72 -6.79 -4.49
N PHE A 67 -11.82 -5.75 -3.65
CA PHE A 67 -12.85 -5.62 -2.63
C PHE A 67 -14.27 -5.63 -3.23
N LEU A 68 -14.53 -4.76 -4.21
CA LEU A 68 -15.85 -4.66 -4.87
C LEU A 68 -16.24 -5.93 -5.62
N LYS A 69 -15.27 -6.77 -6.00
CA LYS A 69 -15.47 -8.03 -6.70
C LYS A 69 -15.26 -9.26 -5.82
N ALA A 70 -15.10 -9.10 -4.51
CA ALA A 70 -14.68 -10.16 -3.60
C ALA A 70 -15.51 -11.45 -3.71
N GLU A 71 -16.82 -11.35 -3.93
CA GLU A 71 -17.69 -12.54 -4.07
C GLU A 71 -17.54 -13.25 -5.42
N SER A 72 -17.19 -12.50 -6.47
CA SER A 72 -17.09 -13.01 -7.85
C SER A 72 -15.65 -13.31 -8.31
N LEU A 73 -14.65 -12.86 -7.55
CA LEU A 73 -13.25 -13.01 -7.91
C LEU A 73 -12.79 -14.44 -7.61
N GLN A 74 -12.14 -15.07 -8.58
CA GLN A 74 -11.54 -16.39 -8.39
C GLN A 74 -10.39 -16.33 -7.38
N SER A 75 -10.25 -17.37 -6.55
CA SER A 75 -9.22 -17.47 -5.50
C SER A 75 -7.80 -17.14 -6.02
N PRO A 76 -7.33 -17.69 -7.15
CA PRO A 76 -5.98 -17.37 -7.65
C PRO A 76 -5.77 -15.88 -7.94
N THR A 77 -6.80 -15.19 -8.47
CA THR A 77 -6.72 -13.75 -8.73
C THR A 77 -6.64 -12.95 -7.42
N LYS A 78 -7.42 -13.33 -6.40
CA LYS A 78 -7.34 -12.69 -5.08
C LYS A 78 -5.95 -12.84 -4.46
N GLN A 79 -5.38 -14.05 -4.53
CA GLN A 79 -4.04 -14.33 -4.02
C GLN A 79 -2.98 -13.49 -4.74
N LEU A 80 -3.07 -13.32 -6.06
CA LEU A 80 -2.15 -12.47 -6.82
C LEU A 80 -2.25 -10.99 -6.42
N VAL A 81 -3.47 -10.46 -6.26
CA VAL A 81 -3.68 -9.07 -5.80
C VAL A 81 -3.13 -8.89 -4.39
N ALA A 82 -3.42 -9.83 -3.49
CA ALA A 82 -2.94 -9.84 -2.12
C ALA A 82 -1.40 -9.87 -2.05
N PHE A 83 -0.77 -10.79 -2.78
CA PHE A 83 0.68 -10.93 -2.81
C PHE A 83 1.37 -9.70 -3.42
N ASN A 84 0.84 -9.18 -4.54
CA ASN A 84 1.38 -7.98 -5.17
C ASN A 84 1.29 -6.76 -4.22
N SER A 85 0.16 -6.62 -3.53
CA SER A 85 -0.03 -5.56 -2.54
C SER A 85 0.92 -5.70 -1.35
N ALA A 86 1.09 -6.93 -0.85
CA ALA A 86 2.05 -7.23 0.20
C ALA A 86 3.49 -6.87 -0.21
N PHE A 87 3.88 -7.24 -1.44
CA PHE A 87 5.22 -6.97 -1.96
C PHE A 87 5.49 -5.48 -2.11
N ILE A 88 4.57 -4.72 -2.73
CA ILE A 88 4.76 -3.30 -2.99
C ILE A 88 4.73 -2.51 -1.68
N TYR A 89 3.71 -2.69 -0.85
CA TYR A 89 3.64 -2.00 0.45
C TYR A 89 4.79 -2.42 1.36
N GLY A 90 5.22 -3.68 1.34
CA GLY A 90 6.36 -4.16 2.11
C GLY A 90 7.66 -3.50 1.67
N THR A 91 7.88 -3.35 0.36
CA THR A 91 9.04 -2.63 -0.18
C THR A 91 9.05 -1.17 0.26
N TRP A 92 7.90 -0.49 0.18
CA TRP A 92 7.77 0.89 0.66
C TRP A 92 7.92 1.01 2.17
N ALA A 93 7.44 0.03 2.95
CA ALA A 93 7.64 -0.01 4.39
C ALA A 93 9.14 -0.09 4.74
N LEU A 94 9.89 -0.95 4.06
CA LEU A 94 11.34 -1.07 4.24
C LEU A 94 12.06 0.22 3.85
N GLN A 95 11.72 0.80 2.70
CA GLN A 95 12.28 2.07 2.24
C GLN A 95 12.00 3.21 3.23
N ASN A 96 10.75 3.34 3.69
CA ASN A 96 10.35 4.38 4.63
C ASN A 96 10.99 4.18 6.00
N THR A 97 11.13 2.93 6.46
CA THR A 97 11.84 2.60 7.70
C THR A 97 13.32 2.95 7.59
N TYR A 98 13.96 2.62 6.47
CA TYR A 98 15.33 3.05 6.18
C TYR A 98 15.46 4.57 6.28
N TYR A 99 14.53 5.33 5.70
CA TYR A 99 14.56 6.78 5.82
C TYR A 99 14.36 7.29 7.24
N CYS A 100 13.45 6.67 8.01
CA CYS A 100 13.24 7.07 9.40
C CYS A 100 14.46 6.82 10.30
N ILE A 101 15.26 5.79 10.00
CA ILE A 101 16.45 5.42 10.78
C ILE A 101 17.70 6.19 10.31
N PHE A 102 17.98 6.15 9.01
CA PHE A 102 19.26 6.60 8.45
C PHE A 102 19.19 7.98 7.82
N ARG A 103 17.99 8.45 7.44
CA ARG A 103 17.76 9.77 6.85
C ARG A 103 16.80 10.61 7.70
N ALA A 104 16.89 10.45 9.01
CA ALA A 104 16.13 11.21 9.97
C ALA A 104 16.41 12.73 9.89
N ASP A 105 17.45 13.16 9.16
CA ASP A 105 17.72 14.55 8.79
C ASP A 105 16.63 15.15 7.90
N LEU A 106 16.08 14.36 6.97
CA LEU A 106 15.14 14.81 5.94
C LEU A 106 13.67 14.79 6.38
N PHE A 107 13.33 13.95 7.36
CA PHE A 107 11.94 13.64 7.71
C PHE A 107 11.60 14.01 9.15
N THR A 108 10.34 14.35 9.39
CA THR A 108 9.80 14.55 10.74
C THR A 108 9.48 13.19 11.38
N PRO A 109 9.27 13.12 12.71
CA PRO A 109 8.82 11.88 13.35
C PRO A 109 7.50 11.33 12.79
N TRP A 110 6.66 12.17 12.17
CA TRP A 110 5.40 11.73 11.56
C TRP A 110 5.59 10.79 10.37
N MET A 111 6.78 10.75 9.76
CA MET A 111 7.12 9.79 8.70
C MET A 111 7.03 8.33 9.18
N TRP A 112 7.16 8.07 10.49
CA TRP A 112 6.91 6.75 11.07
C TRP A 112 5.48 6.26 10.86
N LEU A 113 4.49 7.17 10.78
CA LEU A 113 3.12 6.78 10.45
C LEU A 113 3.02 6.23 9.04
N ASN A 114 3.75 6.81 8.07
CA ASN A 114 3.78 6.31 6.70
C ASN A 114 4.51 4.97 6.61
N ALA A 115 5.64 4.83 7.31
CA ALA A 115 6.36 3.54 7.41
C ALA A 115 5.46 2.44 8.02
N GLY A 116 4.80 2.76 9.13
CA GLY A 116 3.88 1.85 9.81
C GLY A 116 2.62 1.53 8.99
N GLY A 117 2.05 2.52 8.29
CA GLY A 117 0.90 2.32 7.41
C GLY A 117 1.22 1.38 6.26
N CYS A 118 2.38 1.54 5.61
CA CYS A 118 2.84 0.60 4.58
C CYS A 118 3.08 -0.81 5.17
N ALA A 119 3.71 -0.92 6.34
CA ALA A 119 3.94 -2.21 6.97
C ALA A 119 2.62 -2.93 7.32
N ALA A 120 1.65 -2.20 7.87
CA ALA A 120 0.33 -2.72 8.20
C ALA A 120 -0.43 -3.16 6.95
N ALA A 121 -0.46 -2.33 5.89
CA ALA A 121 -1.10 -2.69 4.62
C ALA A 121 -0.46 -3.95 4.00
N ALA A 122 0.86 -4.07 4.09
CA ALA A 122 1.57 -5.25 3.61
C ALA A 122 1.20 -6.51 4.40
N ALA A 123 1.23 -6.44 5.73
CA ALA A 123 0.91 -7.55 6.60
C ALA A 123 -0.54 -8.03 6.44
N LEU A 124 -1.48 -7.09 6.34
CA LEU A 124 -2.89 -7.38 6.10
C LEU A 124 -3.11 -8.06 4.74
N SER A 125 -2.45 -7.55 3.69
CA SER A 125 -2.53 -8.15 2.35
C SER A 125 -1.95 -9.56 2.34
N LEU A 126 -0.82 -9.80 3.02
CA LEU A 126 -0.20 -11.11 3.09
C LEU A 126 -1.06 -12.12 3.86
N HIS A 127 -1.66 -11.70 4.98
CA HIS A 127 -2.57 -12.51 5.77
C HIS A 127 -3.73 -13.05 4.93
N ASP A 128 -4.36 -12.18 4.13
CA ASP A 128 -5.50 -12.58 3.30
C ASP A 128 -5.09 -13.48 2.13
N GLY A 129 -3.91 -13.25 1.55
CA GLY A 129 -3.35 -14.17 0.54
C GLY A 129 -3.10 -15.58 1.10
N VAL A 130 -2.60 -15.68 2.33
CA VAL A 130 -2.38 -16.97 3.01
C VAL A 130 -3.70 -17.63 3.38
N ALA A 131 -4.65 -16.87 3.94
CA ALA A 131 -5.96 -17.39 4.34
C ALA A 131 -6.73 -17.96 3.14
N GLU A 132 -6.71 -17.29 1.99
CA GLU A 132 -7.36 -17.76 0.76
C GLU A 132 -6.73 -19.06 0.27
N LYS A 133 -5.40 -19.16 0.27
CA LYS A 133 -4.70 -20.39 -0.12
C LYS A 133 -5.07 -21.57 0.79
N THR A 134 -5.11 -21.35 2.10
CA THR A 134 -5.49 -22.38 3.07
C THR A 134 -6.93 -22.85 2.84
N ALA A 135 -7.86 -21.94 2.54
CA ALA A 135 -9.24 -22.30 2.23
C ALA A 135 -9.35 -23.16 0.96
N GLU A 136 -8.62 -22.79 -0.10
CA GLU A 136 -8.59 -23.54 -1.37
C GLU A 136 -8.00 -24.95 -1.20
N ASP A 137 -6.93 -25.09 -0.42
CA ASP A 137 -6.29 -26.38 -0.14
C ASP A 137 -7.20 -27.30 0.70
N HIS A 138 -7.93 -26.73 1.67
CA HIS A 138 -8.95 -27.47 2.42
C HIS A 138 -10.08 -27.95 1.51
N GLU A 139 -10.63 -27.12 0.64
CA GLU A 139 -11.72 -27.51 -0.26
C GLU A 139 -11.30 -28.68 -1.17
N LYS A 140 -10.10 -28.64 -1.75
CA LYS A 140 -9.56 -29.73 -2.58
C LYS A 140 -9.37 -31.04 -1.82
N THR A 141 -9.02 -30.98 -0.54
CA THR A 141 -8.76 -32.17 0.29
C THR A 141 -10.06 -32.93 0.65
N TYR A 142 -11.19 -32.23 0.72
CA TYR A 142 -12.47 -32.80 1.13
C TYR A 142 -13.48 -32.94 -0.02
N GLN A 143 -13.09 -32.72 -1.27
CA GLN A 143 -13.94 -33.09 -2.40
C GLN A 143 -14.08 -34.62 -2.45
N PRO A 144 -15.31 -35.17 -2.37
CA PRO A 144 -15.51 -36.60 -2.49
C PRO A 144 -15.02 -37.05 -3.87
N LEU A 145 -14.21 -38.10 -3.90
CA LEU A 145 -13.77 -38.77 -5.12
C LEU A 145 -15.02 -39.21 -5.90
N SER A 146 -15.42 -38.44 -6.90
CA SER A 146 -16.50 -38.76 -7.84
C SER A 146 -15.97 -39.55 -9.02
#